data_AF-A0A1H8BHK4-F1
#
_entry.id   AF-A0A1H8BHK4-F1
#
_cell.length_a   1.000
_cell.length_b   1.000
_cell.length_c   1.000
_cell.angle_alpha   90.00
_cell.angle_beta   90.00
_cell.angle_gamma   90.00
#
_symmetry.space_group_name_H-M   'P 1'
#
loop_
_entity.id
_entity.type
_entity.pdbx_description
1 polymer ?
#
loop_
_entity_poly.entity_id
_entity_poly.type
_entity_poly.pdbx_seq_one_letter_code
_entity_poly.pdbx_strand_id
1 'polypeptide(L)'
;MPPVVVVKVSAMSITQREALERRIDEIANRAANAKPFIYEDSLPIHIKSSFDPVNESLIMNTDERLGPSAGSPDVEDMQSAVRQAISPFIEGIPSFWGVDWRYGGKDIYFWFPQDRVRVPAASTPRQQAGSH
;
A
#
# COMPACT_ATOMS: atom_id res chain seq x y z
N MET A 1 10.16 23.40 -2.60
CA MET A 1 8.95 22.69 -3.10
C MET A 1 9.40 21.45 -3.84
N PRO A 2 8.83 20.26 -3.60
CA PRO A 2 9.09 19.11 -4.46
C PRO A 2 8.48 19.35 -5.86
N PRO A 3 9.08 18.80 -6.94
CA PRO A 3 8.52 18.90 -8.28
C PRO A 3 7.14 18.23 -8.32
N VAL A 4 6.15 18.92 -8.89
CA VAL A 4 4.81 18.36 -9.11
C VAL A 4 4.91 17.31 -10.20
N VAL A 5 4.65 16.06 -9.84
CA VAL A 5 4.63 14.96 -10.81
C VAL A 5 3.30 15.03 -11.55
N VAL A 6 3.34 15.41 -12.83
CA VAL A 6 2.14 15.64 -13.66
C VAL A 6 1.84 14.49 -14.63
N VAL A 7 2.48 13.34 -14.45
CA VAL A 7 2.33 12.16 -15.31
C VAL A 7 1.91 10.94 -14.47
N LYS A 8 1.14 10.04 -15.09
CA LYS A 8 0.75 8.76 -14.48
C LYS A 8 1.97 7.91 -14.16
N VAL A 9 1.84 6.95 -13.24
CA VAL A 9 2.93 6.04 -12.83
C VAL A 9 3.46 5.26 -14.02
N SER A 10 2.57 4.74 -14.87
CA SER A 10 2.92 4.01 -16.09
C SER A 10 3.73 4.84 -17.10
N ALA A 11 3.57 6.17 -17.08
CA ALA A 11 4.26 7.09 -17.99
C ALA A 11 5.56 7.68 -17.41
N MET A 12 5.86 7.44 -16.12
CA MET A 12 7.14 7.84 -15.53
C MET A 12 8.28 7.00 -16.10
N SER A 13 9.41 7.64 -16.40
CA SER A 13 10.65 6.89 -16.63
C SER A 13 11.07 6.14 -15.36
N ILE A 14 11.80 5.04 -15.54
CA ILE A 14 12.32 4.22 -14.44
C ILE A 14 13.10 5.10 -13.45
N THR A 15 14.01 5.95 -13.95
CA THR A 15 14.82 6.82 -13.09
C THR A 15 13.99 7.85 -12.30
N GLN A 16 12.94 8.43 -12.90
CA GLN A 16 12.04 9.34 -12.18
C GLN A 16 11.30 8.62 -11.06
N ARG A 17 10.82 7.40 -11.35
CA ARG A 17 10.13 6.55 -10.39
C ARG A 17 11.04 6.18 -9.22
N GLU A 18 12.23 5.66 -9.49
CA GLU A 18 13.24 5.30 -8.47
C GLU A 18 13.69 6.50 -7.63
N ALA A 19 13.78 7.70 -8.21
CA ALA A 19 14.08 8.91 -7.47
C ALA A 19 12.93 9.29 -6.51
N LEU A 20 11.69 9.13 -6.94
CA LEU A 20 10.52 9.40 -6.11
C LEU A 20 10.35 8.36 -5.01
N GLU A 21 10.53 7.07 -5.32
CA GLU A 21 10.52 5.96 -4.36
C GLU A 21 11.56 6.18 -3.26
N ARG A 22 12.82 6.49 -3.60
CA ARG A 22 13.85 6.78 -2.59
C ARG A 22 13.46 7.95 -1.67
N ARG A 23 12.83 8.98 -2.22
CA ARG A 23 12.38 10.12 -1.42
C ARG A 23 11.20 9.75 -0.51
N ILE A 24 10.28 8.94 -0.99
CA ILE A 24 9.17 8.41 -0.22
C ILE A 24 9.70 7.49 0.89
N ASP A 25 10.68 6.62 0.62
CA ASP A 25 11.35 5.78 1.62
C ASP A 25 11.83 6.63 2.80
N GLU A 26 12.64 7.68 2.54
CA GLU A 26 13.20 8.52 3.60
C GLU A 26 12.12 9.16 4.49
N ILE A 27 11.04 9.63 3.88
CA ILE A 27 9.94 10.30 4.58
C ILE A 27 9.08 9.30 5.34
N ALA A 28 8.78 8.16 4.73
CA ALA A 28 8.00 7.10 5.34
C ALA A 28 8.71 6.52 6.55
N ASN A 29 10.01 6.20 6.43
CA ASN A 29 10.80 5.70 7.56
C ASN A 29 10.89 6.75 8.68
N ARG A 30 11.05 8.03 8.34
CA ARG A 30 11.04 9.10 9.36
C ARG A 30 9.69 9.18 10.07
N ALA A 31 8.58 9.11 9.34
CA ALA A 31 7.24 9.19 9.91
C ALA A 31 6.92 7.97 10.81
N ALA A 32 7.23 6.76 10.33
CA ALA A 32 7.01 5.52 11.08
C ALA A 32 7.82 5.44 12.37
N ASN A 33 8.98 6.10 12.43
CA ASN A 33 9.86 6.11 13.61
C ASN A 33 9.82 7.44 14.40
N ALA A 34 8.90 8.36 14.08
CA ALA A 34 8.82 9.66 14.75
C ALA A 34 8.33 9.56 16.21
N LYS A 35 7.61 8.49 16.53
CA LYS A 35 7.13 8.14 17.88
C LYS A 35 6.99 6.62 17.97
N PRO A 36 7.00 6.04 19.19
CA PRO A 36 6.72 4.62 19.37
C PRO A 36 5.22 4.38 19.12
N PHE A 37 4.86 3.95 17.91
CA PHE A 37 3.49 3.53 17.61
C PHE A 37 3.18 2.17 18.25
N ILE A 38 4.16 1.27 18.27
CA ILE A 38 4.00 -0.12 18.69
C ILE A 38 4.81 -0.28 19.97
N TYR A 39 4.14 -0.32 21.11
CA TYR A 39 4.83 -0.31 22.42
C TYR A 39 5.47 -1.65 22.75
N GLU A 40 4.92 -2.74 22.23
CA GLU A 40 5.41 -4.10 22.42
C GLU A 40 6.67 -4.39 21.58
N ASP A 41 6.96 -3.55 20.58
CA ASP A 41 8.08 -3.73 19.66
C ASP A 41 8.84 -2.41 19.43
N SER A 42 9.98 -2.30 20.12
CA SER A 42 10.84 -1.11 20.07
C SER A 42 11.81 -1.08 18.88
N LEU A 43 11.78 -2.08 17.99
CA LEU A 43 12.69 -2.12 16.85
C LEU A 43 12.32 -1.04 15.82
N PRO A 44 13.32 -0.36 15.24
CA PRO A 44 13.09 0.58 14.15
C PRO A 44 12.32 -0.08 13.00
N ILE A 45 11.33 0.64 12.49
CA ILE A 45 10.46 0.19 11.41
C ILE A 45 11.12 0.54 10.09
N HIS A 46 11.25 -0.44 9.19
CA HIS A 46 11.79 -0.25 7.86
C HIS A 46 10.68 -0.30 6.81
N ILE A 47 10.57 0.75 6.01
CA ILE A 47 9.61 0.83 4.92
C ILE A 47 10.33 1.00 3.59
N LYS A 48 9.94 0.20 2.60
CA LYS A 48 10.36 0.31 1.21
C LYS A 48 9.16 0.53 0.31
N SER A 49 9.26 1.55 -0.52
CA SER A 49 8.25 1.96 -1.46
C SER A 49 8.61 1.50 -2.88
N SER A 50 7.60 1.03 -3.62
CA SER A 50 7.72 0.67 -5.02
C SER A 50 6.42 1.01 -5.73
N PHE A 51 6.49 1.77 -6.80
CA PHE A 51 5.33 2.03 -7.63
C PHE A 51 4.95 0.80 -8.44
N ASP A 52 3.66 0.53 -8.52
CA ASP A 52 3.07 -0.44 -9.41
C ASP A 52 2.48 0.30 -10.62
N PRO A 53 3.16 0.31 -11.79
CA PRO A 53 2.67 1.00 -12.98
C PRO A 53 1.45 0.32 -13.62
N VAL A 54 1.16 -0.94 -13.29
CA VAL A 54 0.00 -1.66 -13.83
C VAL A 54 -1.26 -1.24 -13.08
N ASN A 55 -1.18 -1.16 -11.75
CA ASN A 55 -2.29 -0.79 -10.89
C ASN A 55 -2.35 0.71 -10.57
N GLU A 56 -1.40 1.51 -11.09
CA GLU A 56 -1.24 2.94 -10.81
C GLU A 56 -1.23 3.22 -9.29
N SER A 57 -0.53 2.39 -8.53
CA SER A 57 -0.52 2.43 -7.07
C SER A 57 0.91 2.48 -6.51
N LEU A 58 1.02 2.68 -5.20
CA LEU A 58 2.27 2.60 -4.47
C LEU A 58 2.23 1.44 -3.48
N ILE A 59 3.14 0.49 -3.64
CA ILE A 59 3.35 -0.59 -2.67
C ILE A 59 4.26 -0.06 -1.57
N MET A 60 3.80 -0.12 -0.32
CA MET A 60 4.55 0.20 0.88
C MET A 60 4.82 -1.10 1.63
N ASN A 61 6.02 -1.66 1.44
CA ASN A 61 6.45 -2.88 2.11
C ASN A 61 7.17 -2.54 3.41
N THR A 62 6.64 -3.02 4.53
CA THR A 62 7.21 -2.87 5.86
C THR A 62 7.74 -4.21 6.40
N ASP A 63 8.31 -4.18 7.59
CA ASP A 63 8.86 -5.35 8.28
C ASP A 63 7.80 -6.45 8.47
N GLU A 64 8.17 -7.71 8.17
CA GLU A 64 7.29 -8.87 8.29
C GLU A 64 6.73 -9.06 9.70
N ARG A 65 7.52 -8.71 10.73
CA ARG A 65 7.16 -8.81 12.15
C ARG A 65 5.87 -8.05 12.50
N LEU A 66 5.51 -7.03 11.71
CA LEU A 66 4.30 -6.23 11.92
C LEU A 66 3.05 -6.88 11.31
N GLY A 67 3.22 -7.90 10.46
CA GLY A 67 2.14 -8.60 9.78
C GLY A 67 1.04 -9.14 10.69
N PRO A 68 1.36 -9.85 11.79
CA PRO A 68 0.37 -10.32 12.76
C PRO A 68 -0.46 -9.21 13.41
N SER A 69 0.07 -7.97 13.45
CA SER A 69 -0.59 -6.80 14.03
C SER A 69 -1.13 -5.84 12.96
N ALA A 70 -1.16 -6.23 11.69
CA ALA A 70 -1.45 -5.34 10.57
C ALA A 70 -2.84 -4.68 10.59
N GLY A 71 -3.81 -5.27 11.31
CA GLY A 71 -5.14 -4.71 11.57
C GLY A 71 -5.31 -4.12 12.98
N SER A 72 -4.23 -3.93 13.73
CA SER A 72 -4.28 -3.29 15.05
C SER A 72 -4.35 -1.76 14.92
N PRO A 73 -5.03 -1.05 15.85
CA PRO A 73 -5.08 0.40 15.85
C PRO A 73 -3.71 1.08 15.81
N ASP A 74 -2.72 0.51 16.48
CA ASP A 74 -1.36 1.06 16.55
C ASP A 74 -0.66 1.04 15.18
N VAL A 75 -0.82 -0.07 14.44
CA VAL A 75 -0.29 -0.19 13.08
C VAL A 75 -1.08 0.70 12.12
N GLU A 76 -2.39 0.82 12.27
CA GLU A 76 -3.22 1.75 11.47
C GLU A 76 -2.82 3.21 11.69
N ASP A 77 -2.56 3.61 12.93
CA ASP A 77 -2.08 4.95 13.28
C ASP A 77 -0.72 5.25 12.66
N MET A 78 0.19 4.27 12.67
CA MET A 78 1.49 4.37 11.99
C MET A 78 1.29 4.55 10.48
N GLN A 79 0.46 3.71 9.85
CA GLN A 79 0.18 3.81 8.41
C GLN A 79 -0.45 5.17 8.06
N SER A 80 -1.33 5.69 8.90
CA SER A 80 -1.97 7.00 8.74
C SER A 80 -0.93 8.13 8.80
N ALA A 81 -0.02 8.09 9.78
CA ALA A 81 1.05 9.07 9.90
C ALA A 81 1.99 9.04 8.68
N VAL A 82 2.35 7.84 8.21
CA VAL A 82 3.14 7.66 6.98
C VAL A 82 2.39 8.22 5.78
N ARG A 83 1.11 7.86 5.59
CA ARG A 83 0.28 8.33 4.48
C ARG A 83 0.20 9.85 4.45
N GLN A 84 -0.04 10.50 5.58
CA GLN A 84 -0.07 11.95 5.69
C GLN A 84 1.28 12.58 5.29
N ALA A 85 2.40 11.99 5.72
CA ALA A 85 3.72 12.49 5.41
C ALA A 85 4.08 12.38 3.91
N ILE A 86 3.63 11.32 3.25
CA ILE A 86 3.94 11.06 1.83
C ILE A 86 2.92 11.68 0.86
N SER A 87 1.73 12.10 1.33
CA SER A 87 0.64 12.65 0.52
C SER A 87 1.12 13.69 -0.52
N PRO A 88 1.97 14.67 -0.17
CA PRO A 88 2.45 15.68 -1.11
C PRO A 88 3.22 15.13 -2.33
N PHE A 89 3.67 13.88 -2.27
CA PHE A 89 4.44 13.22 -3.33
C PHE A 89 3.57 12.37 -4.26
N ILE A 90 2.36 12.01 -3.82
CA ILE A 90 1.48 11.07 -4.53
C ILE A 90 0.16 11.72 -4.99
N GLU A 91 -0.33 12.76 -4.31
CA GLU A 91 -1.59 13.43 -4.65
C GLU A 91 -1.59 14.08 -6.04
N GLY A 92 -0.43 14.49 -6.54
CA GLY A 92 -0.29 15.08 -7.88
C GLY A 92 -0.32 14.06 -9.03
N ILE A 93 -0.16 12.77 -8.72
CA ILE A 93 -0.02 11.72 -9.74
C ILE A 93 -1.40 11.41 -10.34
N PRO A 94 -1.62 11.65 -11.66
CA PRO A 94 -2.89 11.36 -12.30
C PRO A 94 -3.22 9.87 -12.24
N SER A 95 -4.50 9.53 -12.05
CA SER A 95 -5.01 8.14 -11.97
C SER A 95 -4.41 7.29 -10.84
N PHE A 96 -3.76 7.91 -9.85
CA PHE A 96 -3.21 7.18 -8.71
C PHE A 96 -4.31 6.51 -7.89
N TRP A 97 -4.25 5.19 -7.76
CA TRP A 97 -5.27 4.38 -7.12
C TRP A 97 -5.15 4.39 -5.59
N GLY A 98 -3.93 4.44 -5.06
CA GLY A 98 -3.71 4.47 -3.63
C GLY A 98 -2.44 3.76 -3.20
N VAL A 99 -2.37 3.54 -1.89
CA VAL A 99 -1.26 2.87 -1.21
C VAL A 99 -1.70 1.47 -0.80
N ASP A 100 -0.92 0.47 -1.21
CA ASP A 100 -1.08 -0.93 -0.83
C ASP A 100 0.01 -1.31 0.18
N TRP A 101 -0.40 -1.85 1.33
CA TRP A 101 0.53 -2.21 2.41
C TRP A 101 0.90 -3.68 2.35
N ARG A 102 2.20 -3.95 2.42
CA ARG A 102 2.78 -5.30 2.46
C ARG A 102 3.64 -5.45 3.69
N TYR A 103 3.67 -6.65 4.26
CA TYR A 103 4.43 -7.00 5.46
C TYR A 103 5.34 -8.16 5.12
N GLY A 104 6.63 -7.90 4.91
CA GLY A 104 7.55 -8.89 4.35
C GLY A 104 7.07 -9.42 2.99
N GLY A 105 6.49 -8.55 2.16
CA GLY A 105 5.92 -8.88 0.84
C GLY A 105 4.50 -9.46 0.86
N LYS A 106 3.90 -9.68 2.04
CA LYS A 106 2.59 -10.34 2.17
C LYS A 106 1.48 -9.31 2.39
N ASP A 107 0.34 -9.45 1.71
CA ASP A 107 -0.83 -8.60 1.97
C ASP A 107 -1.53 -8.96 3.28
N ILE A 108 -2.48 -8.10 3.66
CA ILE A 108 -3.36 -8.30 4.81
C ILE A 108 -4.09 -9.64 4.78
N TYR A 109 -4.44 -10.16 3.60
CA TYR A 109 -5.17 -11.42 3.45
C TYR A 109 -4.31 -12.68 3.59
N PHE A 110 -2.98 -12.54 3.64
CA PHE A 110 -2.11 -13.60 4.11
C PHE A 110 -2.22 -13.76 5.64
N TRP A 111 -2.26 -12.64 6.37
CA TRP A 111 -2.30 -12.61 7.83
C TRP A 111 -3.71 -12.87 8.39
N PHE A 112 -4.72 -12.37 7.69
CA PHE A 112 -6.13 -12.52 8.06
C PHE A 112 -6.93 -13.12 6.89
N PRO A 113 -6.71 -14.40 6.55
CA PRO A 113 -7.37 -15.05 5.40
C PRO A 113 -8.89 -15.09 5.52
N GLN A 114 -9.44 -15.07 6.74
CA GLN A 114 -10.87 -15.02 7.02
C GLN A 114 -11.54 -13.74 6.51
N ASP A 115 -10.78 -12.65 6.37
CA ASP A 115 -11.29 -11.34 5.95
C ASP A 115 -11.33 -11.19 4.43
N ARG A 116 -10.89 -12.22 3.68
CA ARG A 116 -11.09 -12.27 2.24
C ARG A 116 -12.58 -12.25 1.95
N VAL A 117 -13.06 -11.21 1.27
CA VAL A 117 -14.42 -11.15 0.74
C VAL A 117 -14.59 -12.35 -0.19
N ARG A 118 -15.36 -13.34 0.25
CA ARG A 118 -15.82 -14.42 -0.64
C ARG A 118 -16.78 -13.80 -1.63
N VAL A 119 -16.31 -13.48 -2.83
CA VAL A 119 -17.19 -13.19 -3.95
C VAL A 119 -18.05 -14.44 -4.15
N PRO A 120 -19.38 -14.37 -3.97
CA PRO A 120 -20.23 -15.51 -4.31
C PRO A 120 -19.97 -15.83 -5.78
N ALA A 121 -19.63 -17.09 -6.08
CA ALA A 121 -19.50 -17.53 -7.46
C ALA A 121 -20.75 -17.07 -8.21
N ALA A 122 -20.57 -16.26 -9.27
CA ALA A 122 -21.67 -15.78 -10.08
C ALA A 122 -22.52 -16.98 -10.45
N SER A 123 -23.76 -17.00 -9.97
CA SER A 123 -24.74 -18.02 -10.31
C SER A 123 -24.84 -18.07 -11.82
N THR A 124 -24.28 -19.12 -12.42
CA THR A 124 -24.38 -19.41 -13.84
C THR A 124 -25.85 -19.30 -14.26
N PRO A 125 -26.21 -18.47 -15.26
CA PRO A 125 -27.57 -18.45 -15.76
C PRO A 125 -27.90 -19.86 -16.24
N ARG A 126 -28.86 -20.51 -15.59
CA ARG A 126 -29.44 -21.76 -16.08
C ARG A 126 -30.05 -21.43 -17.44
N GLN A 127 -29.38 -21.81 -18.52
CA GLN A 127 -30.01 -21.91 -19.83
C GLN A 127 -31.26 -22.77 -19.64
N GLN A 128 -32.43 -22.13 -19.64
CA GLN A 128 -33.68 -22.84 -19.90
C GLN A 128 -33.59 -23.26 -21.35
N ALA A 129 -33.14 -24.49 -21.56
CA ALA A 129 -33.41 -25.23 -22.77
C ALA A 129 -34.93 -25.20 -22.99
N GLY A 130 -35.32 -24.72 -24.17
CA GLY A 130 -36.70 -24.74 -24.59
C GLY A 130 -37.24 -26.17 -24.63
N SER A 131 -38.53 -26.29 -24.38
CA SER A 131 -39.33 -27.42 -24.84
C SER A 131 -40.82 -27.12 -24.64
N HIS A 132 -41.55 -27.27 -25.75
CA HIS A 132 -43.00 -27.31 -25.97
C HIS A 132 -43.76 -26.01 -26.20
#